data_AF-A0A133XS54-F1
#
_entry.id   AF-A0A133XS54-F1
#
_cell.length_a   1.000
_cell.length_b   1.000
_cell.length_c   1.000
_cell.angle_alpha   90.00
_cell.angle_beta   90.00
_cell.angle_gamma   90.00
#
_symmetry.space_group_name_H-M   'P 1'
#
loop_
_entity.id
_entity.type
_entity.pdbx_description
1 polymer ?
#
loop_
_entity_poly.entity_id
_entity_poly.type
_entity_poly.pdbx_seq_one_letter_code
_entity_poly.pdbx_strand_id
1 'polypeptide(L)'
;MANEATNTNADTQEPQEKEARTFTQDEVNELVGKTRKQVREKYADYEELKAKAQKFDETAQASKTELERALERAQKAESALEAAKTQQEHQRLVLQVAKQAGVPADLLHGKTEEELTENAQSLKSWYESKTPNYPTDKGAGTTASMTKDDIMDIKNTKERLLAIARNRSMFE
;
A
#
# COMPACT_ATOMS: atom_id res chain seq x y z
N MET A 1 65.11 3.17 52.82
CA MET A 1 65.54 2.16 51.82
C MET A 1 65.51 2.87 50.47
N ALA A 2 66.55 3.62 50.09
CA ALA A 2 67.82 3.15 49.51
C ALA A 2 67.60 2.35 48.20
N ASN A 3 67.66 3.00 47.03
CA ASN A 3 68.84 2.91 46.16
C ASN A 3 68.76 3.84 44.95
N GLU A 4 69.87 4.56 44.76
CA GLU A 4 70.25 5.33 43.59
C GLU A 4 70.59 4.40 42.42
N ALA A 5 70.26 4.85 41.20
CA ALA A 5 71.12 4.65 40.03
C ALA A 5 70.87 5.82 39.08
N THR A 6 71.86 6.70 39.06
CA THR A 6 72.01 7.89 38.24
C THR A 6 72.13 7.53 36.76
N ASN A 7 71.41 8.25 35.89
CA ASN A 7 71.85 8.42 34.51
C ASN A 7 71.70 9.89 34.13
N THR A 8 72.72 10.65 34.50
CA THR A 8 72.96 12.02 34.09
C THR A 8 73.44 12.00 32.64
N ASN A 9 72.65 12.57 31.73
CA ASN A 9 73.14 13.15 30.48
C ASN A 9 72.21 14.31 30.11
N ALA A 10 72.32 15.38 30.92
CA ALA A 10 71.88 16.71 30.52
C ALA A 10 73.02 17.32 29.71
N ASP A 11 72.98 17.14 28.38
CA ASP A 11 73.77 17.98 27.47
C ASP A 11 73.03 19.30 27.31
N THR A 12 73.28 20.20 28.26
CA THR A 12 72.91 21.61 28.18
C THR A 12 73.81 22.25 27.13
N GLN A 13 73.36 22.30 25.88
CA GLN A 13 74.01 23.13 24.86
C GLN A 13 73.49 24.56 25.01
N GLU A 14 74.38 25.45 25.44
CA GLU A 14 74.22 26.90 25.43
C GLU A 14 73.78 27.40 24.04
N PRO A 15 72.93 28.45 23.96
CA PRO A 15 72.56 29.04 22.69
C PRO A 15 73.78 29.77 22.11
N GLN A 16 74.56 29.07 21.29
CA GLN A 16 75.58 29.71 20.47
C GLN A 16 74.90 30.73 19.55
N GLU A 17 75.23 32.02 19.74
CA GLU A 17 74.97 33.08 18.78
C GLU A 17 75.53 32.63 17.43
N LYS A 18 74.65 32.16 16.55
CA LYS A 18 75.00 31.86 15.18
C LYS A 18 75.35 33.18 14.51
N GLU A 19 76.64 33.45 14.37
CA GLU A 19 77.14 34.51 13.51
C GLU A 19 76.38 34.46 12.17
N ALA A 20 75.82 35.60 11.76
CA ALA A 20 75.02 35.71 10.55
C ALA A 20 75.90 35.37 9.34
N ARG A 21 75.76 34.15 8.82
CA ARG A 21 76.44 33.72 7.60
C ARG A 21 75.76 34.32 6.38
N THR A 22 76.55 34.95 5.52
CA THR A 22 76.12 35.34 4.18
C THR A 22 76.22 34.14 3.25
N PHE A 23 75.15 33.85 2.52
CA PHE A 23 75.12 32.76 1.54
C PHE A 23 75.65 33.27 0.19
N THR A 24 76.36 32.40 -0.52
CA THR A 24 76.70 32.65 -1.93
C THR A 24 75.48 32.43 -2.82
N GLN A 25 75.47 33.05 -4.00
CA GLN A 25 74.35 32.93 -4.93
C GLN A 25 74.12 31.48 -5.40
N ASP A 26 75.20 30.69 -5.51
CA ASP A 26 75.12 29.28 -5.93
C ASP A 26 74.51 28.39 -4.84
N GLU A 27 74.86 28.59 -3.57
CA GLU A 27 74.24 27.87 -2.44
C GLU A 27 72.74 28.16 -2.33
N VAL A 28 72.33 29.41 -2.57
CA VAL A 28 70.91 29.79 -2.62
C VAL A 28 70.21 29.09 -3.79
N ASN A 29 70.81 29.07 -4.98
CA ASN A 29 70.24 28.40 -6.15
C ASN A 29 70.07 26.88 -5.92
N GLU A 30 71.06 26.23 -5.29
CA GLU A 30 71.01 24.81 -4.98
C GLU A 30 69.94 24.48 -3.93
N LEU A 31 69.85 25.29 -2.86
CA LEU A 31 68.83 25.15 -1.82
C LEU A 31 67.41 25.33 -2.38
N VAL A 32 67.20 26.33 -3.25
CA VAL A 32 65.92 26.57 -3.91
C VAL A 32 65.56 25.41 -4.84
N GLY A 33 66.54 24.88 -5.58
CA GLY A 33 66.37 23.70 -6.44
C GLY A 33 65.93 22.46 -5.64
N LYS A 34 66.63 22.16 -4.55
CA LYS A 34 66.33 21.03 -3.65
C LYS A 34 64.95 21.16 -3.02
N THR A 35 64.61 22.34 -2.52
CA THR A 35 63.31 22.63 -1.90
C THR A 35 62.18 22.48 -2.93
N ARG A 36 62.35 23.02 -4.15
CA ARG A 36 61.36 22.84 -5.23
C ARG A 36 61.12 21.36 -5.56
N LYS A 37 62.17 20.55 -5.56
CA LYS A 37 62.07 19.12 -5.86
C LYS A 37 61.32 18.37 -4.76
N GLN A 38 61.68 18.60 -3.50
CA GLN A 38 61.00 18.04 -2.34
C GLN A 38 59.53 18.44 -2.27
N VAL A 39 59.20 19.70 -2.57
CA VAL A 39 57.80 20.17 -2.62
C VAL A 39 57.03 19.48 -3.73
N ARG A 40 57.62 19.34 -4.93
CA ARG A 40 56.97 18.62 -6.04
C ARG A 40 56.75 17.14 -5.72
N GLU A 41 57.72 16.49 -5.08
CA GLU A 41 57.61 15.09 -4.66
C GLU A 41 56.54 14.92 -3.57
N LYS A 42 56.48 15.84 -2.59
CA LYS A 42 55.52 15.80 -1.48
C LYS A 42 54.07 16.01 -1.90
N TYR A 43 53.82 16.71 -3.00
CA TYR A 43 52.47 17.00 -3.51
C TYR A 43 52.22 16.41 -4.90
N ALA A 44 52.99 15.40 -5.30
CA ALA A 44 52.84 14.76 -6.61
C ALA A 44 51.45 14.13 -6.80
N ASP A 45 50.85 13.66 -5.72
CA ASP A 45 49.54 13.01 -5.63
C ASP A 45 48.38 13.97 -5.31
N TYR A 46 48.67 15.25 -5.02
CA TYR A 46 47.67 16.22 -4.58
C TYR A 46 46.55 16.42 -5.61
N GLU A 47 46.89 16.59 -6.89
CA GLU A 47 45.89 16.76 -7.95
C GLU A 47 45.03 15.50 -8.13
N GLU A 48 45.60 14.31 -7.93
CA GLU A 48 44.85 13.05 -8.02
C GLU A 48 43.89 12.88 -6.84
N LEU A 49 44.35 13.17 -5.61
CA LEU A 49 43.54 13.17 -4.40
C LEU A 49 42.41 14.19 -4.48
N LYS A 50 42.70 15.39 -4.97
CA LYS A 50 41.70 16.45 -5.19
C LYS A 50 40.65 16.01 -6.21
N ALA A 51 41.06 15.42 -7.33
CA ALA A 51 40.12 14.91 -8.33
C ALA A 51 39.26 13.75 -7.80
N LYS A 52 39.83 12.84 -7.00
CA LYS A 52 39.09 11.76 -6.34
C LYS A 52 38.07 12.30 -5.33
N ALA A 53 38.44 13.29 -4.53
CA ALA A 53 37.54 13.92 -3.58
C ALA A 53 36.36 14.58 -4.29
N GLN A 54 36.63 15.36 -5.34
CA GLN A 54 35.57 15.98 -6.16
C GLN A 54 34.61 14.94 -6.74
N LYS A 55 35.13 13.85 -7.34
CA LYS A 55 34.30 12.76 -7.86
C LYS A 55 33.49 12.05 -6.79
N PHE A 56 34.06 11.88 -5.59
CA PHE A 56 33.36 11.27 -4.47
C PHE A 56 32.18 12.14 -4.04
N ASP A 57 32.40 13.44 -3.88
CA ASP A 57 31.34 14.39 -3.52
C ASP A 57 30.23 14.44 -4.58
N GLU A 58 30.59 14.49 -5.87
CA GLU A 58 29.64 14.43 -6.98
C GLU A 58 28.81 13.13 -6.95
N THR A 59 29.46 11.99 -6.74
CA THR A 59 28.78 10.68 -6.70
C THR A 59 27.90 10.54 -5.47
N ALA A 60 28.36 11.03 -4.32
CA ALA A 60 27.60 11.01 -3.07
C ALA A 60 26.35 11.89 -3.18
N GLN A 61 26.49 13.07 -3.77
CA GLN A 61 25.36 13.97 -4.01
C GLN A 61 24.36 13.37 -5.02
N ALA A 62 24.85 12.80 -6.13
CA ALA A 62 24.00 12.12 -7.10
C ALA A 62 23.26 10.91 -6.49
N SER A 63 23.95 10.11 -5.67
CA SER A 63 23.36 8.95 -4.99
C SER A 63 22.31 9.36 -3.97
N LYS A 64 22.54 10.46 -3.24
CA LYS A 64 21.54 11.01 -2.31
C LYS A 64 20.27 11.45 -3.04
N THR A 65 20.41 12.16 -4.17
CA THR A 65 19.26 12.57 -4.98
C THR A 65 18.50 11.36 -5.56
N GLU A 66 19.20 10.31 -5.99
CA GLU A 66 18.52 9.11 -6.48
C GLU A 66 17.79 8.36 -5.36
N LEU A 67 18.39 8.30 -4.16
CA LEU A 67 17.76 7.70 -2.98
C LEU A 67 16.50 8.47 -2.57
N GLU A 68 16.53 9.81 -2.58
CA GLU A 68 15.36 10.66 -2.34
C GLU A 68 14.24 10.38 -3.37
N ARG A 69 14.57 10.28 -4.66
CA ARG A 69 13.60 9.92 -5.71
C ARG A 69 13.04 8.52 -5.54
N ALA A 70 13.86 7.56 -5.13
CA ALA A 70 13.42 6.19 -4.89
C ALA A 70 12.46 6.12 -3.69
N LEU A 71 12.75 6.85 -2.61
CA LEU A 71 11.87 6.96 -1.45
C LEU A 71 10.53 7.62 -1.81
N GLU A 72 10.54 8.71 -2.57
CA GLU A 72 9.31 9.37 -3.00
C GLU A 72 8.42 8.43 -3.85
N ARG A 73 9.04 7.66 -4.78
CA ARG A 73 8.31 6.65 -5.55
C ARG A 73 7.76 5.53 -4.68
N ALA A 74 8.54 5.06 -3.70
CA ALA A 74 8.09 4.02 -2.77
C ALA A 74 6.90 4.50 -1.95
N GLN A 75 6.98 5.68 -1.33
CA GLN A 75 5.88 6.28 -0.57
C GLN A 75 4.62 6.47 -1.42
N LYS A 76 4.78 6.94 -2.66
CA LYS A 76 3.66 7.09 -3.60
C LYS A 76 3.01 5.73 -3.94
N ALA A 77 3.83 4.70 -4.16
CA ALA A 77 3.34 3.35 -4.44
C ALA A 77 2.62 2.75 -3.22
N GLU A 78 3.16 2.93 -2.02
CA GLU A 78 2.54 2.49 -0.76
C GLU A 78 1.19 3.18 -0.53
N SER A 79 1.13 4.50 -0.71
CA SER A 79 -0.12 5.26 -0.60
C SER A 79 -1.17 4.80 -1.63
N ALA A 80 -0.76 4.54 -2.87
CA ALA A 80 -1.65 4.02 -3.91
C ALA A 80 -2.16 2.61 -3.59
N LEU A 81 -1.30 1.75 -3.02
CA LEU A 81 -1.70 0.41 -2.58
C LEU A 81 -2.71 0.47 -1.43
N GLU A 82 -2.50 1.35 -0.46
CA GLU A 82 -3.42 1.50 0.66
C GLU A 82 -4.78 2.06 0.20
N ALA A 83 -4.78 3.03 -0.71
CA ALA A 83 -6.00 3.54 -1.35
C ALA A 83 -6.74 2.44 -2.15
N ALA A 84 -6.01 1.58 -2.86
CA ALA A 84 -6.61 0.47 -3.60
C ALA A 84 -7.19 -0.59 -2.66
N LYS A 85 -6.49 -0.93 -1.57
CA LYS A 85 -6.97 -1.89 -0.56
C LYS A 85 -8.22 -1.39 0.13
N THR A 86 -8.21 -0.16 0.64
CA THR A 86 -9.38 0.46 1.29
C THR A 86 -10.59 0.51 0.35
N GLN A 87 -10.37 0.85 -0.93
CA GLN A 87 -11.43 0.81 -1.94
C GLN A 87 -11.97 -0.61 -2.17
N GLN A 88 -11.09 -1.61 -2.23
CA GLN A 88 -11.49 -3.01 -2.39
C GLN A 88 -12.28 -3.53 -1.18
N GLU A 89 -11.85 -3.20 0.03
CA GLU A 89 -12.55 -3.54 1.27
C GLU A 89 -13.93 -2.89 1.32
N HIS A 90 -14.02 -1.62 0.94
CA HIS A 90 -15.29 -0.92 0.84
C HIS A 90 -16.22 -1.57 -0.20
N GLN A 91 -15.71 -1.90 -1.40
CA GLN A 91 -16.50 -2.61 -2.42
C GLN A 91 -17.00 -3.96 -1.90
N ARG A 92 -16.15 -4.71 -1.18
CA ARG A 92 -16.55 -5.98 -0.56
C ARG A 92 -17.68 -5.78 0.45
N LEU A 93 -17.58 -4.75 1.29
CA LEU A 93 -18.62 -4.39 2.25
C LEU A 93 -19.94 -4.05 1.56
N VAL A 94 -19.90 -3.22 0.52
CA VAL A 94 -21.08 -2.84 -0.28
C VAL A 94 -21.74 -4.09 -0.88
N LEU A 95 -20.96 -4.99 -1.47
CA LEU A 95 -21.49 -6.24 -2.05
C LEU A 95 -22.12 -7.14 -0.97
N GLN A 96 -21.54 -7.19 0.22
CA GLN A 96 -22.09 -7.96 1.35
C GLN A 96 -23.44 -7.40 1.81
N VAL A 97 -23.51 -6.09 2.06
CA VAL A 97 -24.74 -5.41 2.49
C VAL A 97 -25.83 -5.51 1.41
N ALA A 98 -25.47 -5.30 0.14
CA ALA A 98 -26.35 -5.47 -1.01
C ALA A 98 -26.97 -6.87 -1.06
N LYS A 99 -26.13 -7.90 -0.92
CA LYS A 99 -26.57 -9.31 -0.91
C LYS A 99 -27.48 -9.62 0.27
N GLN A 100 -27.18 -9.09 1.46
CA GLN A 100 -28.00 -9.30 2.66
C GLN A 100 -29.37 -8.62 2.57
N ALA A 101 -29.42 -7.40 2.05
CA ALA A 101 -30.66 -6.64 1.89
C ALA A 101 -31.47 -7.04 0.65
N GLY A 102 -30.85 -7.71 -0.34
CA GLY A 102 -31.47 -8.08 -1.61
C GLY A 102 -31.62 -6.92 -2.58
N VAL A 103 -30.76 -5.90 -2.48
CA VAL A 103 -30.77 -4.70 -3.32
C VAL A 103 -29.50 -4.65 -4.20
N PRO A 104 -29.55 -4.06 -5.40
CA PRO A 104 -28.36 -3.92 -6.24
C PRO A 104 -27.27 -3.07 -5.57
N ALA A 105 -26.02 -3.56 -5.61
CA ALA A 105 -24.87 -2.88 -5.03
C ALA A 105 -24.59 -1.49 -5.63
N ASP A 106 -24.91 -1.30 -6.92
CA ASP A 106 -24.73 -0.02 -7.62
C ASP A 106 -25.58 1.12 -7.07
N LEU A 107 -26.66 0.79 -6.32
CA LEU A 107 -27.56 1.77 -5.71
C LEU A 107 -27.19 2.09 -4.26
N LEU A 108 -26.27 1.34 -3.65
CA LEU A 108 -25.86 1.55 -2.27
C LEU A 108 -24.79 2.64 -2.17
N HIS A 109 -25.02 3.56 -1.25
CA HIS A 109 -24.13 4.67 -0.96
C HIS A 109 -23.91 4.78 0.55
N GLY A 110 -22.67 5.02 0.95
CA GLY A 110 -22.29 5.12 2.35
C GLY A 110 -20.82 4.76 2.53
N LYS A 111 -20.17 5.36 3.53
CA LYS A 111 -18.76 5.09 3.87
C LYS A 111 -18.62 4.04 4.96
N THR A 112 -19.65 3.84 5.77
CA THR A 112 -19.67 2.86 6.86
C THR A 112 -20.72 1.78 6.62
N GLU A 113 -20.60 0.66 7.34
CA GLU A 113 -21.54 -0.45 7.26
C GLU A 113 -22.96 -0.01 7.67
N GLU A 114 -23.05 0.87 8.68
CA GLU A 114 -24.31 1.41 9.18
C GLU A 114 -25.02 2.25 8.12
N GLU A 115 -24.30 3.19 7.49
CA GLU A 115 -24.84 4.03 6.42
C GLU A 115 -25.31 3.18 5.22
N LEU A 116 -24.52 2.18 4.83
CA LEU A 116 -24.87 1.25 3.76
C LEU A 116 -26.13 0.44 4.11
N THR A 117 -26.26 0.00 5.36
CA THR A 117 -27.39 -0.81 5.82
C THR A 117 -28.67 0.03 5.89
N GLU A 118 -28.60 1.24 6.42
CA GLU A 118 -29.73 2.17 6.48
C GLU A 118 -30.21 2.56 5.07
N ASN A 119 -29.26 2.83 4.16
CA ASN A 119 -29.58 3.09 2.77
C ASN A 119 -30.24 1.87 2.10
N ALA A 120 -29.72 0.67 2.34
CA ALA A 120 -30.28 -0.56 1.82
C ALA A 120 -31.70 -0.83 2.33
N GLN A 121 -31.96 -0.59 3.62
CA GLN A 121 -33.29 -0.72 4.22
C GLN A 121 -34.28 0.30 3.66
N SER A 122 -33.83 1.54 3.44
CA SER A 122 -34.64 2.59 2.83
C SER A 122 -35.04 2.24 1.39
N LEU A 123 -34.08 1.74 0.60
CA LEU A 123 -34.33 1.27 -0.77
C LEU A 123 -35.28 0.08 -0.81
N LYS A 124 -35.12 -0.89 0.10
CA LYS A 124 -36.02 -2.04 0.22
C LYS A 124 -37.44 -1.60 0.54
N SER A 125 -37.61 -0.74 1.55
CA SER A 125 -38.91 -0.21 1.94
C SER A 125 -39.59 0.57 0.80
N TRP A 126 -38.82 1.38 0.08
CA TRP A 126 -39.29 2.08 -1.11
C TRP A 126 -39.73 1.10 -2.20
N TYR A 127 -38.95 0.06 -2.48
CA TYR A 127 -39.28 -0.95 -3.47
C TYR A 127 -40.57 -1.71 -3.12
N GLU A 128 -40.70 -2.18 -1.87
CA GLU A 128 -41.90 -2.87 -1.36
C GLU A 128 -43.15 -1.97 -1.45
N SER A 129 -43.01 -0.66 -1.23
CA SER A 129 -44.11 0.30 -1.39
C SER A 129 -44.58 0.48 -2.85
N LYS A 130 -43.72 0.15 -3.82
CA LYS A 130 -44.01 0.30 -5.26
C LYS A 130 -44.50 -0.99 -5.90
N THR A 131 -44.19 -2.15 -5.33
CA THR A 131 -44.69 -3.43 -5.86
C THR A 131 -46.19 -3.57 -5.60
N PRO A 132 -47.04 -3.68 -6.64
CA PRO A 132 -48.45 -3.96 -6.44
C PRO A 132 -48.59 -5.32 -5.75
N ASN A 133 -49.37 -5.38 -4.67
CA ASN A 133 -49.68 -6.64 -4.01
C ASN A 133 -50.69 -7.41 -4.88
N TYR A 134 -50.18 -8.20 -5.83
CA TYR A 134 -51.03 -9.07 -6.63
C TYR A 134 -51.59 -10.18 -5.74
N PRO A 135 -52.90 -10.45 -5.77
CA PRO A 135 -53.47 -11.63 -5.15
C PRO A 135 -52.72 -12.87 -5.67
N THR A 136 -52.19 -13.67 -4.76
CA THR A 136 -51.56 -14.97 -5.10
C THR A 136 -52.59 -16.03 -5.48
N ASP A 137 -53.86 -15.65 -5.58
CA ASP A 137 -54.89 -16.46 -6.19
C ASP A 137 -54.47 -16.72 -7.63
N LYS A 138 -54.30 -18.00 -7.97
CA LYS A 138 -54.05 -18.46 -9.33
C LYS A 138 -55.33 -18.23 -10.13
N GLY A 139 -55.56 -16.99 -10.52
CA GLY A 139 -56.72 -16.54 -11.29
C GLY A 139 -56.75 -17.15 -12.69
N ALA A 140 -57.13 -18.43 -12.75
CA ALA A 140 -57.74 -19.15 -13.86
C ALA A 140 -57.89 -20.63 -13.44
N GLY A 141 -59.01 -20.96 -12.79
CA GLY A 141 -59.55 -22.32 -12.75
C GLY A 141 -58.78 -23.37 -11.95
N THR A 142 -58.53 -23.15 -10.65
CA THR A 142 -58.55 -24.30 -9.74
C THR A 142 -60.01 -24.75 -9.60
N THR A 143 -60.51 -25.52 -10.57
CA THR A 143 -61.53 -26.51 -10.24
C THR A 143 -60.91 -27.33 -9.12
N ALA A 144 -61.46 -27.24 -7.91
CA ALA A 144 -61.10 -28.14 -6.83
C ALA A 144 -61.05 -29.54 -7.46
N SER A 145 -59.86 -30.16 -7.45
CA SER A 145 -59.68 -31.52 -7.95
C SER A 145 -60.45 -32.40 -6.98
N MET A 146 -61.75 -32.57 -7.21
CA MET A 146 -62.59 -33.43 -6.41
C MET A 146 -62.05 -34.84 -6.53
N THR A 147 -61.82 -35.51 -5.40
CA THR A 147 -61.45 -36.93 -5.42
C THR A 147 -62.64 -37.77 -5.88
N LYS A 148 -62.40 -39.03 -6.26
CA LYS A 148 -63.47 -39.96 -6.64
C LYS A 148 -64.54 -40.08 -5.55
N ASP A 149 -64.12 -40.06 -4.29
CA ASP A 149 -64.99 -40.16 -3.12
C ASP A 149 -65.82 -38.87 -2.94
N ASP A 150 -65.19 -37.69 -3.07
CA ASP A 150 -65.89 -36.41 -3.00
C ASP A 150 -66.98 -36.28 -4.07
N ILE A 151 -66.75 -36.87 -5.26
CA ILE A 151 -67.74 -36.89 -6.35
C ILE A 151 -68.89 -37.86 -6.03
N MET A 152 -68.62 -39.01 -5.41
CA MET A 152 -69.63 -40.01 -5.07
C MET A 152 -70.51 -39.61 -3.88
N ASP A 153 -69.97 -38.81 -2.96
CA ASP A 153 -70.65 -38.25 -1.79
C ASP A 153 -71.60 -37.08 -2.13
N ILE A 154 -71.62 -36.63 -3.39
CA ILE A 154 -72.62 -35.66 -3.87
C ILE A 154 -74.02 -36.28 -3.75
N LYS A 155 -74.79 -35.79 -2.77
CA LYS A 155 -76.15 -36.28 -2.46
C LYS A 155 -77.13 -36.15 -3.65
N ASN A 156 -76.97 -35.12 -4.47
CA ASN A 156 -77.81 -34.91 -5.64
C ASN A 156 -77.36 -35.81 -6.79
N THR A 157 -78.21 -36.78 -7.16
CA THR A 157 -77.89 -37.79 -8.17
C THR A 157 -77.58 -37.20 -9.55
N LYS A 158 -78.27 -36.12 -9.96
CA LYS A 158 -78.04 -35.48 -11.27
C LYS A 158 -76.69 -34.77 -11.31
N GLU A 159 -76.34 -34.09 -10.22
CA GLU A 159 -75.06 -33.38 -10.09
C GLU A 159 -73.91 -34.36 -9.98
N ARG A 160 -74.09 -35.47 -9.25
CA ARG A 160 -73.13 -36.57 -9.18
C ARG A 160 -72.84 -37.15 -10.57
N LEU A 161 -73.87 -37.46 -11.36
CA LEU A 161 -73.67 -37.99 -12.72
C LEU A 161 -72.99 -36.99 -13.65
N LEU A 162 -73.33 -35.70 -13.53
CA LEU A 162 -72.67 -34.64 -14.31
C LEU A 162 -71.20 -34.47 -13.89
N ALA A 163 -70.90 -34.58 -12.60
CA ALA A 163 -69.54 -34.53 -12.07
C ALA A 163 -68.71 -35.76 -12.48
N ILE A 164 -69.30 -36.96 -12.47
CA ILE A 164 -68.68 -38.18 -13.02
C ILE A 164 -68.40 -38.03 -14.51
N ALA A 165 -69.34 -37.48 -15.28
CA ALA A 165 -69.16 -37.27 -16.73
C ALA A 165 -68.05 -36.25 -17.04
N ARG A 166 -67.93 -35.20 -16.24
CA ARG A 166 -66.85 -34.20 -16.35
C ARG A 166 -65.49 -34.75 -15.93
N ASN A 167 -65.46 -35.65 -14.95
CA ASN A 167 -64.25 -36.28 -14.41
C ASN A 167 -64.15 -37.76 -14.79
N ARG A 168 -64.53 -38.10 -16.03
CA ARG A 168 -64.66 -39.49 -16.50
C ARG A 168 -63.40 -40.32 -16.29
N SER A 169 -62.22 -39.71 -16.44
CA SER A 169 -60.93 -40.37 -16.23
C SER A 169 -60.72 -40.92 -14.80
N MET A 170 -61.51 -40.47 -13.82
CA MET A 170 -61.47 -40.99 -12.44
C MET A 170 -62.38 -42.22 -12.23
N PHE A 171 -63.25 -42.53 -13.20
CA PHE A 171 -64.31 -43.53 -13.12
C PHE A 171 -64.25 -44.61 -14.22
N GLU A 172 -63.26 -44.54 -15.11
CA GLU A 172 -62.91 -45.64 -16.04
C GLU A 172 -62.18 -46.80 -15.35
#